data_AF-A0A850RBV5-F1
#
_entry.id   AF-A0A850RBV5-F1
#
_cell.length_a   1.000
_cell.length_b   1.000
_cell.length_c   1.000
_cell.angle_alpha   90.00
_cell.angle_beta   90.00
_cell.angle_gamma   90.00
#
_symmetry.space_group_name_H-M   'P 1'
#
loop_
_entity.id
_entity.type
_entity.pdbx_description
1 polymer ?
#
loop_
_entity_poly.entity_id
_entity_poly.type
_entity_poly.pdbx_seq_one_letter_code
_entity_poly.pdbx_strand_id
1 'polypeptide(L)'
;MSKFEVHCQESVALFGQPYAEVHRWLDALAGSERYGMRHRRVRHHEAGIREAMRLFGDTVGPVARQHIVSDLKEEGWTESDPFPQDEADYVRMGLF
;
A
#
# COMPACT_ATOMS: atom_id res chain seq x y z
N MET A 1 11.82 1.61 -14.69
CA MET A 1 10.37 1.41 -14.52
C MET A 1 9.97 2.12 -13.24
N SER A 2 8.89 2.89 -13.25
CA SER A 2 8.40 3.59 -12.05
C SER A 2 7.79 2.60 -11.05
N LYS A 3 7.71 3.01 -9.78
CA LYS A 3 7.13 2.17 -8.72
C LYS A 3 5.68 1.78 -9.01
N PHE A 4 4.89 2.75 -9.50
CA PHE A 4 3.53 2.52 -9.98
C PHE A 4 3.44 1.44 -11.09
N GLU A 5 4.35 1.47 -12.07
CA GLU A 5 4.37 0.47 -13.15
C GLU A 5 4.74 -0.93 -12.62
N VAL A 6 5.65 -1.02 -11.65
CA VAL A 6 5.99 -2.29 -10.97
C VAL A 6 4.76 -2.88 -10.29
N HIS A 7 4.03 -2.11 -9.49
CA HIS A 7 2.81 -2.60 -8.83
C HIS A 7 1.72 -3.03 -9.81
N CYS A 8 1.56 -2.28 -10.91
CA CYS A 8 0.63 -2.69 -11.97
C CYS A 8 1.04 -4.04 -12.57
N GLN A 9 2.32 -4.29 -12.80
CA GLN A 9 2.81 -5.55 -13.35
C GLN A 9 2.67 -6.71 -12.37
N GLU A 10 3.02 -6.50 -11.09
CA GLU A 10 2.80 -7.48 -10.02
C GLU A 10 1.32 -7.88 -9.95
N SER A 11 0.43 -6.89 -10.03
CA SER A 11 -1.01 -7.12 -10.02
C SER A 11 -1.52 -7.86 -11.27
N VAL A 12 -0.99 -7.54 -12.46
CA VAL A 12 -1.32 -8.31 -13.68
C VAL A 12 -0.89 -9.77 -13.53
N ALA A 13 0.30 -10.03 -12.98
CA ALA A 13 0.81 -11.38 -12.79
C ALA A 13 0.00 -12.20 -11.78
N LEU A 14 -0.46 -11.57 -10.69
CA LEU A 14 -1.16 -12.26 -9.60
C LEU A 14 -2.67 -12.30 -9.75
N PHE A 15 -3.26 -11.29 -10.40
CA PHE A 15 -4.70 -11.06 -10.39
C PHE A 15 -5.29 -10.83 -11.79
N GLY A 16 -4.47 -10.87 -12.85
CA GLY A 16 -4.90 -10.79 -14.25
C GLY A 16 -5.25 -9.38 -14.75
N GLN A 17 -5.13 -8.35 -13.91
CA GLN A 17 -5.36 -6.95 -14.30
C GLN A 17 -4.51 -5.98 -13.46
N PRO A 18 -4.23 -4.75 -13.93
CA PRO A 18 -3.26 -3.88 -13.28
C PRO A 18 -3.77 -3.17 -12.02
N TYR A 19 -5.09 -3.03 -11.83
CA TYR A 19 -5.71 -2.29 -10.73
C TYR A 19 -5.11 -0.89 -10.49
N ALA A 20 -4.83 -0.17 -11.58
CA ALA A 20 -4.17 1.14 -11.55
C ALA A 20 -4.83 2.16 -10.62
N GLU A 21 -6.16 2.13 -10.47
CA GLU A 21 -6.89 3.03 -9.58
C GLU A 21 -6.60 2.78 -8.10
N VAL A 22 -6.41 1.52 -7.70
CA VAL A 22 -6.08 1.12 -6.33
C VAL A 22 -4.69 1.62 -5.96
N HIS A 23 -3.70 1.37 -6.84
CA HIS A 23 -2.32 1.83 -6.64
C HIS A 23 -2.23 3.36 -6.58
N ARG A 24 -2.91 4.06 -7.50
CA ARG A 24 -2.97 5.53 -7.47
C ARG A 24 -3.62 6.05 -6.19
N TRP A 25 -4.64 5.37 -5.68
CA TRP A 25 -5.29 5.80 -4.44
C TRP A 25 -4.38 5.57 -3.22
N LEU A 26 -3.67 4.45 -3.14
CA LEU A 26 -2.71 4.19 -2.07
C LEU A 26 -1.60 5.27 -2.03
N ASP A 27 -1.08 5.63 -3.21
CA ASP A 27 0.02 6.59 -3.36
C ASP A 27 -0.41 8.04 -3.54
N ALA A 28 -1.71 8.36 -3.51
CA ALA A 28 -2.24 9.69 -3.84
C ALA A 28 -1.66 10.84 -3.00
N LEU A 29 -1.09 10.52 -1.83
CA LEU A 29 -0.51 11.47 -0.89
C LEU A 29 1.01 11.63 -1.05
N ALA A 30 1.64 10.85 -1.92
CA ALA A 30 3.06 10.95 -2.24
C ALA A 30 3.41 12.35 -2.77
N GLY A 31 4.42 12.97 -2.18
CA GLY A 31 4.89 14.31 -2.56
C GLY A 31 3.96 15.46 -2.14
N SER A 32 2.90 15.20 -1.38
CA SER A 32 2.03 16.27 -0.85
C SER A 32 2.76 17.16 0.16
N GLU A 33 2.32 18.42 0.32
CA GLU A 33 2.93 19.36 1.28
C GLU A 33 2.94 18.82 2.72
N ARG A 34 1.87 18.11 3.10
CA ARG A 34 1.71 17.58 4.47
C ARG A 34 2.53 16.32 4.74
N TYR A 35 2.68 15.43 3.76
CA TYR A 35 3.24 14.10 3.98
C TYR A 35 4.56 13.86 3.25
N GLY A 36 4.89 14.67 2.24
CA GLY A 36 6.07 14.49 1.40
C GLY A 36 6.15 13.05 0.90
N MET A 37 7.33 12.44 1.01
CA MET A 37 7.51 11.03 0.65
C MET A 37 7.10 10.05 1.78
N ARG A 38 6.87 10.52 3.00
CA ARG A 38 6.46 9.70 4.18
C ARG A 38 4.95 9.46 4.25
N HIS A 39 4.34 9.32 3.09
CA HIS A 39 2.89 9.23 2.90
C HIS A 39 2.35 7.82 3.18
N ARG A 40 3.20 6.80 3.07
CA ARG A 40 2.82 5.39 3.16
C ARG A 40 2.09 5.09 4.47
N ARG A 41 2.55 5.66 5.58
CA ARG A 41 1.90 5.56 6.91
C ARG A 41 0.39 5.85 6.93
N VAL A 42 -0.14 6.60 5.95
CA VAL A 42 -1.55 7.04 5.93
C VAL A 42 -2.49 5.98 5.36
N ARG A 43 -2.01 5.10 4.47
CA ARG A 43 -2.84 4.09 3.77
C ARG A 43 -2.21 2.71 3.65
N HIS A 44 -0.91 2.56 3.95
CA HIS A 44 -0.16 1.32 3.79
C HIS A 44 -0.26 0.42 5.02
N HIS A 45 -1.48 0.14 5.45
CA HIS A 45 -1.78 -0.67 6.64
C HIS A 45 -3.17 -1.29 6.51
N GLU A 46 -3.54 -2.16 7.45
CA GLU A 46 -4.80 -2.92 7.42
C GLU A 46 -6.04 -2.01 7.30
N ALA A 47 -6.09 -0.91 8.06
CA ALA A 47 -7.20 0.05 7.94
C ALA A 47 -7.29 0.71 6.55
N GLY A 48 -6.18 0.89 5.83
CA GLY A 48 -6.15 1.41 4.48
C GLY A 48 -6.66 0.39 3.46
N ILE A 49 -6.37 -0.91 3.66
CA ILE A 49 -6.95 -2.00 2.86
C ILE A 49 -8.46 -2.03 3.02
N ARG A 50 -8.97 -1.96 4.25
CA ARG A 50 -10.41 -1.92 4.51
C ARG A 50 -11.10 -0.74 3.82
N GLU A 51 -10.45 0.42 3.83
CA GLU A 51 -10.96 1.60 3.14
C GLU A 51 -10.91 1.45 1.61
N ALA A 52 -9.85 0.86 1.06
CA ALA A 52 -9.79 0.53 -0.37
C ALA A 52 -10.94 -0.42 -0.78
N MET A 53 -11.20 -1.46 0.01
CA MET A 53 -12.34 -2.37 -0.23
C MET A 53 -13.68 -1.64 -0.20
N ARG A 54 -13.86 -0.69 0.72
CA ARG A 54 -15.08 0.12 0.79
C ARG A 54 -15.28 1.00 -0.46
N LEU A 55 -14.19 1.47 -1.06
CA LEU A 55 -14.21 2.40 -2.20
C LEU A 55 -14.29 1.69 -3.56
N PHE A 56 -13.56 0.58 -3.72
CA PHE A 56 -13.39 -0.11 -5.01
C PHE A 56 -14.01 -1.51 -5.05
N GLY A 57 -14.58 -1.97 -3.94
CA GLY A 57 -15.19 -3.30 -3.77
C GLY A 57 -14.25 -4.30 -3.10
N ASP A 58 -14.83 -5.32 -2.46
CA ASP A 58 -14.10 -6.25 -1.59
C ASP A 58 -12.97 -7.02 -2.30
N THR A 59 -13.08 -7.19 -3.62
CA THR A 59 -12.10 -7.92 -4.43
C THR A 59 -10.73 -7.23 -4.50
N VAL A 60 -10.62 -5.94 -4.18
CA VAL A 60 -9.32 -5.23 -4.22
C VAL A 60 -8.48 -5.44 -2.98
N GLY A 61 -9.02 -6.04 -1.91
CA GLY A 61 -8.29 -6.26 -0.66
C GLY A 61 -6.92 -6.94 -0.85
N PRO A 62 -6.86 -8.10 -1.55
CA PRO A 62 -5.60 -8.76 -1.87
C PRO A 62 -4.64 -7.92 -2.73
N VAL A 63 -5.16 -7.10 -3.63
CA VAL A 63 -4.38 -6.20 -4.50
C VAL A 63 -3.72 -5.10 -3.68
N ALA A 64 -4.49 -4.42 -2.83
CA ALA A 64 -3.98 -3.40 -1.93
C ALA A 64 -2.94 -4.01 -0.97
N ARG A 65 -3.21 -5.20 -0.43
CA ARG A 65 -2.26 -5.91 0.43
C ARG A 65 -0.96 -6.23 -0.29
N GLN A 66 -1.02 -6.67 -1.54
CA GLN A 66 0.16 -6.96 -2.36
C GLN A 66 1.03 -5.71 -2.53
N HIS A 67 0.44 -4.59 -2.94
CA HIS A 67 1.14 -3.30 -3.06
C HIS A 67 1.84 -2.93 -1.75
N ILE A 68 1.07 -2.93 -0.66
CA ILE A 68 1.57 -2.52 0.66
C ILE A 68 2.71 -3.41 1.13
N VAL A 69 2.62 -4.73 0.95
CA VAL A 69 3.68 -5.66 1.33
C VAL A 69 4.96 -5.41 0.52
N SER A 70 4.85 -5.16 -0.79
CA SER A 70 6.02 -4.80 -1.61
C SER A 70 6.70 -3.53 -1.08
N ASP A 71 5.93 -2.53 -0.66
CA ASP A 71 6.44 -1.27 -0.11
C ASP A 71 7.07 -1.41 1.26
N LEU A 72 6.40 -2.15 2.16
CA LEU A 72 6.90 -2.41 3.50
C LEU A 72 8.25 -3.13 3.48
N LYS A 73 8.46 -4.06 2.55
CA LYS A 73 9.73 -4.76 2.39
C LYS A 73 10.90 -3.83 2.04
N GLU A 74 10.64 -2.76 1.29
CA GLU A 74 11.66 -1.74 1.00
C GLU A 74 12.02 -0.90 2.24
N GLU A 75 11.14 -0.84 3.23
CA GLU A 75 11.34 -0.15 4.52
C GLU A 75 11.92 -1.07 5.60
N GLY A 76 12.27 -2.31 5.25
CA GLY A 76 12.89 -3.28 6.16
C GLY A 76 11.90 -4.16 6.92
N TRP A 77 10.61 -4.09 6.60
CA TRP A 77 9.62 -5.05 7.10
C TRP A 77 9.86 -6.44 6.49
N THR A 78 9.64 -7.48 7.29
CA THR A 78 9.77 -8.88 6.90
C THR A 78 8.48 -9.63 7.15
N GLU A 79 8.31 -10.81 6.55
CA GLU A 79 7.12 -11.65 6.77
C GLU A 79 6.99 -12.17 8.22
N SER A 80 8.04 -12.06 9.04
CA SER A 80 7.97 -12.34 10.47
C SER A 80 7.43 -11.17 11.30
N ASP A 81 7.40 -9.96 10.75
CA ASP A 81 6.89 -8.78 11.44
C ASP A 81 5.35 -8.74 11.38
N PRO A 82 4.69 -8.17 12.42
CA PRO A 82 3.26 -7.94 12.35
C PRO A 82 2.93 -6.99 11.19
N PHE A 83 1.80 -7.20 10.53
CA PHE A 83 1.32 -6.24 9.53
C PHE A 83 0.73 -5.01 10.23
N PRO A 84 1.12 -3.78 9.87
CA PRO A 84 0.67 -2.57 10.56
C PRO A 84 -0.86 -2.44 10.47
N GLN A 85 -1.49 -2.18 11.61
CA GLN A 85 -2.95 -2.13 11.71
C GLN A 85 -3.54 -0.79 11.23
N ASP A 86 -2.86 0.31 11.55
CA ASP A 86 -3.24 1.69 11.25
C ASP A 86 -2.01 2.62 11.21
N GLU A 87 -2.22 3.92 10.98
CA GLU A 87 -1.13 4.92 10.95
C GLU A 87 -0.33 4.99 12.25
N ALA A 88 -0.99 4.84 13.41
CA ALA A 88 -0.30 4.91 14.70
C ALA A 88 0.60 3.70 14.92
N ASP A 89 0.13 2.51 14.53
CA ASP A 89 0.93 1.28 14.55
C ASP A 89 2.10 1.35 13.56
N TYR A 90 1.85 1.82 12.33
CA TYR A 90 2.89 2.03 11.32
C TYR A 90 4.04 2.89 11.84
N VAL A 91 3.72 4.01 12.49
CA VAL A 91 4.71 4.92 13.09
C VAL A 91 5.41 4.27 14.28
N ARG A 92 4.68 3.53 15.13
CA ARG A 92 5.26 2.82 16.29
C ARG A 92 6.26 1.74 15.87
N MET A 93 6.01 1.09 14.74
CA MET A 93 6.92 0.08 14.16
C MET A 93 8.20 0.70 13.58
N GLY A 94 8.27 2.02 13.43
CA GLY A 94 9.46 2.70 12.91
C GLY A 94 9.62 2.60 11.39
N LEU A 95 8.52 2.37 10.67
CA LEU A 95 8.45 2.38 9.21
C LEU A 95 8.38 3.84 8.68
N PHE A 96 8.78 4.12 7.44
CA PHE A 96 9.11 5.48 6.96
C PHE A 96 8.43 5.91 5.65
#